data_AF-A0A7R9MGG9-F1
#
_entry.id   AF-A0A7R9MGG9-F1
#
_cell.length_a   1.000
_cell.length_b   1.000
_cell.length_c   1.000
_cell.angle_alpha   90.00
_cell.angle_beta   90.00
_cell.angle_gamma   90.00
#
_symmetry.space_group_name_H-M   'P 1'
#
loop_
_entity.id
_entity.type
_entity.pdbx_description
1 polymer ?
#
loop_
_entity_poly.entity_id
_entity_poly.type
_entity_poly.pdbx_seq_one_letter_code
_entity_poly.pdbx_strand_id
1 'polypeptide(L)'
;MWGVWTRVPMSAIRVTRIYGGQSNQMYRCRLVDSVRVEGDEPRDVVIKLYGDKYFNTECAGSDRHNDAILASIMSEHGLGPRIYQSWTSGEIQPFLKHRQFGVCEQNEPKLVRELAQKLATFHSLKP
;
A
#
# COMPACT_ATOMS: atom_id res chain seq x y z
N MET A 1 -12.61 -14.75 -1.24
CA MET A 1 -11.52 -13.78 -1.05
C MET A 1 -12.03 -12.34 -0.94
N TRP A 2 -13.05 -11.93 -1.72
CA TRP A 2 -13.64 -10.58 -1.62
C TRP A 2 -15.04 -10.54 -0.97
N GLY A 3 -15.68 -11.68 -0.72
CA GLY A 3 -16.86 -11.78 0.15
C GLY A 3 -17.95 -10.76 -0.18
N VAL A 4 -18.35 -9.99 0.82
CA VAL A 4 -19.38 -8.96 0.74
C VAL A 4 -19.08 -7.85 -0.28
N TRP A 5 -17.81 -7.58 -0.61
CA TRP A 5 -17.42 -6.55 -1.59
C TRP A 5 -18.01 -6.77 -2.99
N THR A 6 -18.32 -8.00 -3.37
CA THR A 6 -18.84 -8.31 -4.70
C THR A 6 -20.36 -8.11 -4.82
N ARG A 7 -21.07 -7.87 -3.71
CA ARG A 7 -22.54 -7.84 -3.65
C ARG A 7 -23.13 -6.55 -3.11
N VAL A 8 -22.30 -5.70 -2.49
CA VAL A 8 -22.77 -4.43 -1.91
C VAL A 8 -23.02 -3.38 -2.99
N PRO A 9 -24.04 -2.51 -2.82
CA PRO A 9 -24.23 -1.37 -3.71
C PRO A 9 -23.10 -0.34 -3.53
N MET A 10 -22.83 0.46 -4.56
CA MET A 10 -21.79 1.51 -4.51
C MET A 10 -21.99 2.49 -3.35
N SER A 11 -23.24 2.79 -2.98
CA SER A 11 -23.59 3.64 -1.84
C SER A 11 -23.12 3.11 -0.48
N ALA A 12 -22.80 1.81 -0.40
CA ALA A 12 -22.26 1.18 0.80
C ALA A 12 -20.72 1.21 0.85
N ILE A 13 -20.06 1.79 -0.16
CA ILE A 13 -18.61 1.93 -0.24
C ILE A 13 -18.25 3.41 -0.08
N ARG A 14 -17.48 3.74 0.96
CA ARG A 14 -16.87 5.05 1.13
C ARG A 14 -15.48 5.05 0.55
N VAL A 15 -15.22 6.00 -0.35
CA VAL A 15 -13.91 6.22 -0.95
C VAL A 15 -13.35 7.55 -0.46
N THR A 16 -12.11 7.54 0.03
CA THR A 16 -11.43 8.75 0.52
C THR A 16 -10.02 8.80 -0.02
N ARG A 17 -9.61 9.95 -0.54
CA ARG A 17 -8.25 10.15 -1.05
C ARG A 17 -7.25 10.16 0.12
N ILE A 18 -6.17 9.39 -0.01
CA ILE A 18 -5.01 9.45 0.88
C ILE A 18 -3.95 10.33 0.22
N TYR A 19 -3.50 11.35 0.93
CA TYR A 19 -2.45 12.28 0.49
C TYR A 19 -1.11 11.91 1.12
N GLY A 20 -0.01 12.14 0.42
CA GLY A 20 1.35 11.92 0.95
C GLY A 20 2.39 11.44 -0.06
N GLY A 21 1.98 10.90 -1.21
CA GLY A 21 2.89 10.48 -2.30
C GLY A 21 2.72 11.34 -3.56
N GLN A 22 3.82 11.66 -4.24
CA GLN A 22 3.79 12.39 -5.52
C GLN A 22 3.66 11.46 -6.74
N SER A 23 4.02 10.19 -6.62
CA SER A 23 4.00 9.19 -7.70
C SER A 23 2.69 8.46 -7.85
N ASN A 24 2.01 8.23 -6.73
CA ASN A 24 0.97 7.24 -6.65
C ASN A 24 -0.31 7.87 -6.13
N GLN A 25 -1.40 7.41 -6.72
CA GLN A 25 -2.74 7.81 -6.38
C GLN A 25 -3.33 6.78 -5.42
N MET A 26 -3.43 7.13 -4.13
CA MET A 26 -3.92 6.20 -3.11
C MET A 26 -5.33 6.57 -2.64
N TYR A 27 -6.23 5.59 -2.62
CA TYR A 27 -7.59 5.73 -2.16
C TYR A 27 -7.88 4.70 -1.08
N ARG A 28 -8.41 5.16 0.05
CA ARG A 28 -9.00 4.29 1.07
C ARG A 28 -10.41 3.94 0.63
N CYS A 29 -10.70 2.67 0.46
CA CYS A 29 -12.03 2.14 0.16
C CYS A 29 -12.52 1.34 1.35
N ARG A 30 -13.67 1.72 1.92
CA ARG A 30 -14.20 1.11 3.14
C ARG A 30 -15.70 0.83 3.03
N LEU A 31 -16.12 -0.35 3.49
CA LEU A 31 -17.54 -0.67 3.68
C LEU A 31 -18.11 0.14 4.85
N VAL A 32 -19.29 0.75 4.66
CA VAL A 32 -20.02 1.45 5.72
C VAL A 32 -20.31 0.51 6.89
N ASP A 33 -20.41 1.06 8.09
CA ASP A 33 -20.47 0.27 9.33
C ASP A 33 -21.74 -0.60 9.43
N SER A 34 -22.81 -0.25 8.72
CA SER A 34 -24.05 -1.04 8.64
C SER A 34 -23.91 -2.33 7.82
N VAL A 35 -22.89 -2.45 6.97
CA VAL A 35 -22.61 -3.68 6.22
C VAL A 35 -21.89 -4.66 7.13
N ARG A 36 -22.42 -5.87 7.27
CA ARG A 36 -21.78 -6.97 7.99
C ARG A 36 -20.78 -7.68 7.06
N VAL A 37 -19.57 -7.91 7.56
CA VAL A 37 -18.55 -8.75 6.92
C VAL A 37 -18.86 -10.20 7.29
N GLU A 38 -18.83 -11.12 6.32
CA GLU A 38 -19.32 -12.49 6.46
C GLU A 38 -18.19 -13.54 6.57
N GLY A 39 -16.96 -13.18 6.24
CA GLY A 39 -15.78 -14.02 6.39
C GLY A 39 -14.53 -13.21 6.72
N ASP A 40 -13.39 -13.63 6.16
CA ASP A 40 -12.09 -12.97 6.40
C ASP A 40 -11.86 -11.76 5.48
N GLU A 41 -12.88 -11.30 4.72
CA GLU A 41 -12.70 -10.13 3.87
C GLU A 41 -12.46 -8.86 4.68
N PRO A 42 -11.50 -8.01 4.26
CA PRO A 42 -11.19 -6.78 4.99
C PRO A 42 -12.35 -5.81 4.91
N ARG A 43 -12.66 -5.07 5.98
CA ARG A 43 -13.63 -3.95 5.91
C ARG A 43 -13.09 -2.75 5.14
N ASP A 44 -11.77 -2.63 5.05
CA ASP A 44 -11.07 -1.45 4.57
C ASP A 44 -9.79 -1.83 3.82
N VAL A 45 -9.63 -1.27 2.64
CA VAL A 45 -8.52 -1.54 1.74
C VAL A 45 -7.99 -0.24 1.15
N VAL A 46 -6.73 -0.26 0.72
CA VAL A 46 -6.13 0.81 -0.06
C VAL A 46 -6.02 0.35 -1.49
N ILE A 47 -6.59 1.14 -2.40
CA ILE A 47 -6.32 1.04 -3.83
C ILE A 47 -5.20 2.03 -4.12
N LYS A 48 -4.05 1.51 -4.57
CA LYS A 48 -2.93 2.32 -5.04
C LYS A 48 -2.87 2.21 -6.56
N LEU A 49 -3.10 3.32 -7.23
CA LEU A 49 -2.95 3.44 -8.68
C LEU A 49 -1.58 4.08 -8.95
N TYR A 50 -0.79 3.44 -9.82
CA TYR A 50 0.52 3.95 -10.20
C TYR A 50 0.34 5.12 -11.16
N GLY A 51 0.93 6.27 -10.84
CA GLY A 51 0.94 7.41 -11.74
C GLY A 51 1.89 7.21 -12.91
N ASP A 52 1.72 8.02 -13.94
CA ASP A 52 2.55 8.02 -15.15
C ASP A 52 3.90 8.70 -14.94
N LYS A 53 4.60 8.38 -13.84
CA LYS A 53 5.98 8.82 -13.62
C LYS A 53 6.98 8.33 -14.69
N TYR A 54 6.51 7.68 -15.75
CA TYR A 54 7.29 7.18 -16.88
C TYR A 54 6.89 7.83 -18.21
N PHE A 55 6.38 9.07 -18.21
CA PHE A 55 6.13 9.83 -19.45
C PHE A 55 7.39 10.18 -20.26
N ASN A 56 8.61 9.89 -19.76
CA ASN A 56 9.84 10.07 -20.53
C ASN A 56 10.63 8.75 -20.69
N THR A 57 10.69 8.34 -21.96
CA THR A 57 11.80 7.66 -22.65
C THR A 57 12.08 6.20 -22.29
N GLU A 58 11.62 5.31 -23.19
CA GLU A 58 12.23 4.02 -23.62
C GLU A 58 12.50 2.89 -22.60
N CYS A 59 12.55 3.15 -21.29
CA CYS A 59 12.84 2.15 -20.24
C CYS A 59 11.65 1.88 -19.27
N ALA A 60 10.52 2.55 -19.48
CA ALA A 60 9.34 2.51 -18.60
C ALA A 60 8.77 1.10 -18.32
N GLY A 61 8.97 0.16 -19.25
CA GLY A 61 8.45 -1.21 -19.15
C GLY A 61 9.25 -2.11 -18.20
N SER A 62 10.59 -2.01 -18.20
CA SER A 62 11.46 -2.84 -17.36
C SER A 62 11.41 -2.43 -15.89
N ASP A 63 11.30 -1.13 -15.63
CA ASP A 63 11.37 -0.59 -14.28
C ASP A 63 10.14 -0.96 -13.45
N ARG A 64 8.95 -0.99 -14.07
CA ARG A 64 7.72 -1.41 -13.38
C ARG A 64 7.71 -2.90 -13.03
N HIS A 65 8.28 -3.75 -13.88
CA HIS A 65 8.37 -5.18 -13.59
C HIS A 65 9.28 -5.42 -12.38
N ASN A 66 10.43 -4.73 -12.35
CA ASN A 66 11.36 -4.79 -11.23
C ASN A 66 10.76 -4.23 -9.94
N ASP A 67 10.04 -3.09 -10.00
CA ASP A 67 9.36 -2.51 -8.85
C ASP A 67 8.29 -3.45 -8.27
N ALA A 68 7.56 -4.17 -9.15
CA ALA A 68 6.57 -5.16 -8.72
C ALA A 68 7.21 -6.39 -8.05
N ILE A 69 8.33 -6.88 -8.60
CA ILE A 69 9.11 -7.97 -7.99
C ILE A 69 9.61 -7.52 -6.60
N LEU A 70 10.21 -6.34 -6.51
CA LEU A 70 10.73 -5.80 -5.26
C LEU A 70 9.61 -5.62 -4.22
N ALA A 71 8.44 -5.11 -4.64
CA ALA A 71 7.28 -4.98 -3.76
C ALA A 71 6.79 -6.34 -3.24
N SER A 72 6.78 -7.38 -4.09
CA SER A 72 6.43 -8.74 -3.66
C SER A 72 7.43 -9.29 -2.65
N ILE A 73 8.73 -9.21 -2.94
CA ILE A 73 9.80 -9.69 -2.03
C ILE A 73 9.71 -8.96 -0.68
N MET A 74 9.55 -7.63 -0.69
CA MET A 74 9.39 -6.85 0.54
C MET A 74 8.13 -7.26 1.32
N SER A 75 7.01 -7.50 0.64
CA SER A 75 5.76 -7.97 1.26
C SER A 75 5.95 -9.35 1.90
N GLU A 76 6.62 -10.29 1.21
CA GLU A 76 6.90 -11.64 1.71
C GLU A 76 7.80 -11.63 2.95
N HIS A 77 8.77 -10.70 3.02
CA HIS A 77 9.65 -10.52 4.18
C HIS A 77 9.04 -9.63 5.29
N GLY A 78 7.79 -9.19 5.14
CA GLY A 78 7.11 -8.32 6.13
C GLY A 78 7.69 -6.90 6.22
N LEU A 79 8.44 -6.47 5.21
CA LEU A 79 9.06 -5.14 5.11
C LEU A 79 8.23 -4.16 4.28
N GLY A 80 7.24 -4.68 3.55
CA GLY A 80 6.25 -3.90 2.81
C GLY A 80 4.82 -4.20 3.25
N PRO A 81 3.84 -3.38 2.84
CA PRO A 81 2.44 -3.73 2.99
C PRO A 81 2.14 -5.02 2.21
N ARG A 82 1.28 -5.87 2.79
CA ARG A 82 0.79 -7.07 2.10
C ARG A 82 0.03 -6.68 0.84
N ILE A 83 0.22 -7.42 -0.25
CA ILE A 83 -0.54 -7.23 -1.48
C ILE A 83 -1.68 -8.26 -1.52
N TYR A 84 -2.93 -7.79 -1.59
CA TYR A 84 -4.09 -8.68 -1.80
C TYR A 84 -4.25 -9.02 -3.27
N GLN A 85 -4.05 -8.04 -4.15
CA GLN A 85 -4.12 -8.21 -5.59
C GLN A 85 -3.33 -7.10 -6.27
N SER A 86 -2.66 -7.40 -7.38
CA SER A 86 -1.94 -6.43 -8.21
C SER A 86 -2.31 -6.58 -9.68
N TRP A 87 -2.15 -5.49 -10.43
CA TRP A 87 -2.30 -5.42 -11.89
C TRP A 87 -1.36 -4.34 -12.45
N THR A 88 -1.32 -4.20 -13.77
CA THR A 88 -0.34 -3.33 -14.46
C THR A 88 -0.36 -1.86 -14.02
N SER A 89 -1.53 -1.35 -13.61
CA SER A 89 -1.71 0.06 -13.23
C SER A 89 -2.00 0.28 -11.75
N GLY A 90 -1.93 -0.76 -10.91
CA GLY A 90 -2.19 -0.61 -9.49
C GLY A 90 -2.21 -1.88 -8.67
N GLU A 91 -2.55 -1.71 -7.40
CA GLU A 91 -2.62 -2.77 -6.41
C GLU A 91 -3.66 -2.47 -5.33
N ILE A 92 -4.17 -3.54 -4.71
CA ILE A 92 -5.00 -3.50 -3.52
C ILE A 92 -4.19 -4.04 -2.33
N GLN A 93 -4.16 -3.26 -1.25
CA GLN A 93 -3.44 -3.54 -0.02
C GLN A 93 -4.37 -3.39 1.19
N PRO A 94 -4.06 -3.98 2.35
CA PRO A 94 -4.78 -3.70 3.59
C PRO A 94 -4.60 -2.23 3.97
N PHE A 95 -5.66 -1.61 4.47
CA PHE A 95 -5.52 -0.28 5.07
C PHE A 95 -4.81 -0.38 6.43
N LEU A 96 -3.60 0.16 6.50
CA LEU A 96 -2.85 0.29 7.75
C LEU A 96 -3.04 1.69 8.33
N LYS A 97 -3.72 1.77 9.48
CA LYS A 97 -3.79 3.03 10.24
C LYS A 97 -2.42 3.31 10.85
N HIS A 98 -1.70 4.27 10.27
CA HIS A 98 -0.40 4.70 10.75
C HIS A 98 -0.31 6.22 10.79
N ARG A 99 0.72 6.71 11.49
CA ARG A 99 1.14 8.11 11.47
C ARG A 99 2.41 8.19 10.62
N GLN A 100 2.53 9.25 9.83
CA GLN A 100 3.74 9.49 9.05
C GLN A 100 4.90 9.81 9.98
N PHE A 101 6.07 9.28 9.66
CA PHE A 101 7.31 9.64 10.32
C PHE A 101 7.80 10.98 9.77
N GLY A 102 7.49 12.07 10.47
CA GLY A 102 7.78 13.45 10.07
C GLY A 102 8.92 14.07 10.88
N VAL A 103 8.98 15.41 10.87
CA VAL A 103 10.06 16.19 11.49
C VAL A 103 10.11 15.99 13.00
N CYS A 104 8.96 15.91 13.67
CA CYS A 104 8.91 15.72 15.12
C CYS A 104 9.47 14.35 15.53
N GLU A 105 9.14 13.30 14.79
CA GLU A 105 9.61 11.94 15.04
C GLU A 105 11.10 11.78 14.76
N GLN A 106 11.64 12.55 13.81
CA GLN A 106 13.08 12.59 13.52
C GLN A 106 13.90 13.16 14.67
N ASN A 107 13.31 14.00 15.52
CA ASN A 107 13.98 14.53 16.71
C ASN A 107 13.98 13.54 17.88
N GLU A 108 13.26 12.42 17.79
CA GLU A 108 13.16 11.42 18.86
C GLU A 108 14.20 10.31 18.69
N PRO A 109 15.26 10.24 19.53
CA PRO A 109 16.37 9.31 19.30
C PRO A 109 15.95 7.84 19.32
N LYS A 110 14.89 7.50 20.08
CA LYS A 110 14.33 6.14 20.12
C LYS A 110 13.73 5.76 18.77
N LEU A 111 12.93 6.64 18.17
CA LEU A 111 12.27 6.38 16.90
C LEU A 111 13.28 6.36 15.75
N VAL A 112 14.30 7.21 15.78
CA VAL A 112 15.42 7.18 14.82
C VAL A 112 16.21 5.88 14.90
N ARG A 113 16.45 5.35 16.11
CA ARG A 113 17.12 4.06 16.30
C ARG A 113 16.29 2.91 15.71
N GLU A 114 14.99 2.89 15.94
CA GLU A 114 14.09 1.89 15.35
C GLU A 114 14.06 1.97 13.82
N LEU A 115 14.05 3.19 13.26
CA LEU A 115 14.18 3.40 11.83
C LEU A 115 15.50 2.84 11.29
N ALA A 116 16.62 3.13 11.95
CA ALA A 116 17.94 2.62 11.55
C ALA A 116 18.01 1.09 11.56
N GLN A 117 17.39 0.43 12.56
CA GLN A 117 17.29 -1.03 12.61
C GLN A 117 16.46 -1.58 11.44
N LYS A 118 15.30 -0.97 11.14
CA LYS A 118 14.48 -1.35 9.98
C LYS A 118 15.23 -1.18 8.66
N LEU A 119 16.00 -0.10 8.51
CA LEU A 119 16.86 0.14 7.34
C LEU A 119 17.98 -0.91 7.24
N ALA A 120 18.60 -1.30 8.35
CA ALA A 120 19.61 -2.35 8.35
C ALA A 120 19.02 -3.71 7.91
N THR A 121 17.81 -4.05 8.37
CA THR A 121 17.09 -5.25 7.90
C THR A 121 16.81 -5.17 6.40
N PHE A 122 16.33 -4.02 5.93
CA PHE A 122 16.08 -3.78 4.51
C PHE A 122 17.34 -3.95 3.65
N HIS A 123 18.48 -3.37 4.07
CA HIS A 123 19.76 -3.52 3.37
C HIS A 123 20.33 -4.94 3.41
N SER A 124 19.83 -5.80 4.29
CA SER A 124 20.25 -7.20 4.40
C SER A 124 19.41 -8.13 3.51
N LEU A 125 18.36 -7.63 2.85
CA LEU A 125 17.58 -8.39 1.89
C LEU A 125 18.49 -8.80 0.72
N LYS A 126 18.56 -10.11 0.48
CA LYS A 126 19.20 -10.64 -0.73
C LYS A 126 18.15 -10.71 -1.84
N PRO A 127 18.52 -10.38 -3.09
CA PRO A 127 17.67 -10.59 -4.25
C PRO A 127 17.22 -12.04 -4.40
#